data_AF-A0A7J2RER6-F1
#
_entry.id   AF-A0A7J2RER6-F1
#
_cell.length_a   1.000
_cell.length_b   1.000
_cell.length_c   1.000
_cell.angle_alpha   90.00
_cell.angle_beta   90.00
_cell.angle_gamma   90.00
#
_symmetry.space_group_name_H-M   'P 1'
#
loop_
_entity.id
_entity.type
_entity.pdbx_description
1 polymer ?
#
loop_
_entity_poly.entity_id
_entity_poly.type
_entity_poly.pdbx_seq_one_letter_code
_entity_poly.pdbx_strand_id
1 'polypeptide(L)'
;MKHRLLEKQYANRMGYFWLPCPLCGIFFGGHEWKNGDEYSIPIKNRLGFFKGICPDCGNKRKKKTIQMKIRQILKRLDFAIQSDILDEIAKEIVEKNKLLEK
;
A
#
# COMPACT_ATOMS: atom_id res chain seq x y z
N MET A 1 -14.10 -34.03 14.45
CA MET A 1 -14.42 -33.00 15.47
C MET A 1 -13.39 -32.93 16.64
N LYS A 2 -12.67 -34.01 16.99
CA LYS A 2 -11.70 -34.07 18.10
C LYS A 2 -10.33 -33.39 17.87
N HIS A 3 -10.03 -32.94 16.66
CA HIS A 3 -8.73 -32.34 16.32
C HIS A 3 -8.64 -30.82 16.58
N ARG A 4 -9.78 -30.11 16.60
CA ARG A 4 -9.83 -28.64 16.62
C ARG A 4 -9.29 -28.00 17.91
N LEU A 5 -9.42 -28.70 19.03
CA LEU A 5 -8.94 -28.22 20.35
C LEU A 5 -7.43 -28.38 20.50
N LEU A 6 -6.88 -29.52 20.05
CA LEU A 6 -5.44 -29.76 20.05
C LEU A 6 -4.72 -28.86 19.04
N GLU A 7 -5.31 -28.68 17.85
CA GLU A 7 -4.84 -27.73 16.86
C GLU A 7 -4.83 -26.30 17.42
N LYS A 8 -5.88 -25.87 18.14
CA LYS A 8 -5.93 -24.57 18.83
C LYS A 8 -4.85 -24.41 19.91
N GLN A 9 -4.60 -25.45 20.71
CA GLN A 9 -3.60 -25.39 21.76
C GLN A 9 -2.17 -25.37 21.19
N TYR A 10 -1.90 -26.20 20.19
CA TYR A 10 -0.64 -26.21 19.45
C TYR A 10 -0.41 -24.88 18.74
N ALA A 11 -1.46 -24.34 18.13
CA ALA A 11 -1.46 -23.03 17.49
C ALA A 11 -1.14 -21.88 18.45
N ASN A 12 -1.80 -21.83 19.60
CA ASN A 12 -1.51 -20.87 20.65
C ASN A 12 -0.09 -21.01 21.21
N ARG A 13 0.43 -22.24 21.34
CA ARG A 13 1.76 -22.51 21.89
C ARG A 13 2.91 -22.15 20.94
N MET A 14 2.70 -22.34 19.63
CA MET A 14 3.72 -22.12 18.61
C MET A 14 3.60 -20.76 17.90
N GLY A 15 2.69 -19.89 18.33
CA GLY A 15 2.45 -18.60 17.68
C GLY A 15 1.75 -18.72 16.31
N TYR A 16 1.16 -19.87 16.00
CA TYR A 16 0.31 -19.99 14.82
C TYR A 16 -1.05 -19.38 15.12
N PHE A 17 -1.22 -18.09 14.82
CA PHE A 17 -2.49 -17.40 15.00
C PHE A 17 -3.55 -17.92 14.02
N TRP A 18 -4.17 -19.08 14.27
CA TRP A 18 -5.42 -19.53 13.61
C TRP A 18 -6.60 -18.66 14.05
N LEU A 19 -6.41 -17.34 13.98
CA LEU A 19 -7.41 -16.33 14.22
C LEU A 19 -7.95 -15.88 12.86
N PRO A 20 -9.25 -15.59 12.76
CA PRO A 20 -9.77 -15.01 11.54
C PRO A 20 -9.15 -13.64 11.31
N CYS A 21 -8.73 -13.37 10.09
CA CYS A 21 -8.25 -12.05 9.69
C CYS A 21 -9.33 -10.99 9.99
N PRO A 22 -9.01 -9.88 10.69
CA PRO A 22 -10.01 -8.87 11.04
C PRO A 22 -10.58 -8.14 9.81
N LEU A 23 -9.98 -8.28 8.62
CA LEU A 23 -10.43 -7.64 7.39
C LEU A 23 -11.30 -8.55 6.52
N CYS A 24 -10.93 -9.83 6.37
CA CYS A 24 -11.64 -10.76 5.47
C CYS A 24 -12.27 -11.97 6.17
N GLY A 25 -12.06 -12.16 7.47
CA GLY A 25 -12.60 -13.27 8.24
C GLY A 25 -11.95 -14.64 7.97
N ILE A 26 -11.09 -14.74 6.96
CA ILE A 26 -10.39 -15.98 6.60
C ILE A 26 -9.38 -16.32 7.70
N PHE A 27 -9.40 -17.57 8.15
CA PHE A 27 -8.40 -18.12 9.07
C PHE A 27 -7.08 -18.30 8.33
N PHE A 28 -6.00 -17.86 8.93
CA PHE A 28 -4.64 -17.97 8.39
C PHE A 28 -3.70 -18.47 9.50
N GLY A 29 -2.59 -19.07 9.15
CA GLY A 29 -1.59 -19.58 10.09
C GLY A 29 -0.40 -18.63 10.23
N GLY A 30 0.23 -18.60 11.41
CA GLY A 30 1.44 -17.78 11.63
C GLY A 30 2.65 -18.16 10.76
N HIS A 31 2.74 -19.42 10.29
CA HIS A 31 3.79 -19.87 9.36
C HIS A 31 3.59 -19.36 7.93
N GLU A 32 2.41 -18.83 7.60
CA GLU A 32 2.13 -18.26 6.29
C GLU A 32 2.74 -16.85 6.14
N TRP A 33 3.32 -16.31 7.20
CA TRP A 33 4.13 -15.10 7.17
C TRP A 33 5.48 -15.42 6.53
N LYS A 34 5.67 -14.99 5.28
CA LYS A 34 6.95 -15.17 4.60
C LYS A 34 7.95 -14.12 5.10
N ASN A 35 9.20 -14.54 5.26
CA ASN A 35 10.41 -13.75 5.53
C ASN A 35 10.22 -12.22 5.71
N GLY A 36 10.16 -11.76 6.95
CA GLY A 36 10.20 -10.33 7.27
C GLY A 36 8.96 -9.54 6.86
N ASP A 37 7.86 -10.22 6.51
CA ASP A 37 6.63 -9.55 6.14
C ASP A 37 6.04 -8.75 7.31
N GLU A 38 6.04 -7.41 7.17
CA GLU A 38 5.46 -6.39 8.05
C GLU A 38 3.95 -6.55 8.34
N TYR A 39 3.31 -7.70 8.10
CA TYR A 39 1.87 -7.91 8.28
C TYR A 39 1.41 -7.88 9.76
N SER A 40 2.35 -7.70 10.67
CA SER A 40 2.18 -7.17 12.02
C SER A 40 2.02 -5.64 12.06
N ILE A 41 1.42 -5.02 11.03
CA ILE A 41 1.06 -3.60 11.11
C ILE A 41 0.02 -3.44 12.23
N PRO A 42 0.25 -2.62 13.27
CA PRO A 42 -0.75 -2.33 14.28
C PRO A 42 -2.03 -1.85 13.62
N ILE A 43 -3.09 -2.65 13.68
CA ILE A 43 -4.40 -2.05 13.85
C ILE A 43 -4.47 -1.68 15.33
N LYS A 44 -4.11 -0.44 15.66
CA LYS A 44 -4.19 0.08 17.03
C LYS A 44 -5.66 0.01 17.44
N ASN A 45 -6.03 -0.97 18.27
CA ASN A 45 -7.32 -0.89 18.93
C ASN A 45 -7.25 0.20 20.02
N ARG A 46 -8.39 0.60 20.59
CA ARG A 46 -8.44 1.61 21.69
C ARG A 46 -7.58 1.24 22.91
N LEU A 47 -7.11 -0.01 22.99
CA LEU A 47 -6.34 -0.58 24.10
C LEU A 47 -4.85 -0.80 23.77
N GLY A 48 -4.38 -0.42 22.56
CA GLY A 48 -2.97 -0.55 22.18
C GLY A 48 -2.49 -1.95 21.78
N PHE A 49 -3.38 -2.93 21.57
CA PHE A 49 -2.99 -4.26 21.10
C PHE A 49 -2.88 -4.33 19.57
N PHE A 50 -1.83 -4.99 19.08
CA PHE A 50 -1.52 -5.19 17.67
C PHE A 50 -2.19 -6.49 17.18
N LYS A 51 -3.13 -6.41 16.23
CA LYS A 51 -3.64 -7.59 15.51
C LYS A 51 -2.99 -7.69 14.13
N GLY A 52 -2.31 -8.79 13.84
CA GLY A 52 -1.82 -9.11 12.50
C GLY A 52 -2.97 -9.39 11.53
N ILE A 53 -2.75 -9.11 10.24
CA ILE A 53 -3.68 -9.42 9.15
C ILE A 53 -3.14 -10.57 8.30
N CYS A 54 -4.01 -11.28 7.56
CA CYS A 54 -3.55 -12.36 6.69
C CYS A 54 -2.64 -11.84 5.56
N PRO A 55 -1.73 -12.68 5.03
CA PRO A 55 -0.82 -12.30 3.93
C PRO A 55 -1.53 -11.71 2.72
N ASP A 56 -2.69 -12.24 2.33
CA ASP A 56 -3.46 -11.72 1.19
C ASP A 56 -3.94 -10.29 1.41
N CYS A 57 -4.49 -10.00 2.59
CA CYS A 57 -4.92 -8.65 2.95
C CYS A 57 -3.72 -7.71 3.05
N GLY A 58 -2.60 -8.21 3.59
CA GLY A 58 -1.33 -7.52 3.62
C GLY A 58 -0.81 -7.14 2.23
N ASN A 59 -0.77 -8.10 1.31
CA ASN A 59 -0.35 -7.93 -0.08
C ASN A 59 -1.25 -6.93 -0.83
N LYS A 60 -2.58 -7.04 -0.66
CA LYS A 60 -3.54 -6.07 -1.22
C LYS A 60 -3.26 -4.65 -0.73
N ARG A 61 -2.98 -4.48 0.57
CA ARG A 61 -2.63 -3.18 1.15
C ARG A 61 -1.31 -2.64 0.59
N LYS A 62 -0.26 -3.45 0.53
CA LYS A 62 1.03 -3.09 -0.08
C LYS A 62 0.86 -2.63 -1.53
N LYS A 63 0.13 -3.41 -2.34
CA LYS A 63 -0.18 -3.07 -3.74
C LYS A 63 -0.89 -1.72 -3.86
N LYS A 64 -1.91 -1.48 -3.02
CA LYS A 64 -2.64 -0.21 -3.00
C LYS A 64 -1.72 0.96 -2.62
N THR A 65 -0.84 0.81 -1.63
CA THR A 65 0.13 1.83 -1.25
C THR A 65 1.09 2.17 -2.39
N ILE A 66 1.64 1.15 -3.07
CA ILE A 66 2.52 1.35 -4.23
C ILE A 66 1.76 2.08 -5.35
N GLN A 67 0.53 1.66 -5.65
CA GLN A 67 -0.31 2.32 -6.65
C GLN A 67 -0.58 3.80 -6.31
N MET A 68 -0.82 4.13 -5.05
CA MET A 68 -0.98 5.54 -4.62
C MET A 68 0.30 6.34 -4.82
N LYS A 69 1.47 5.78 -4.48
CA LYS A 69 2.77 6.43 -4.71
C LYS A 69 3.02 6.67 -6.20
N ILE A 70 2.79 5.65 -7.04
CA ILE A 70 2.92 5.79 -8.50
C ILE A 70 2.01 6.89 -9.02
N ARG A 71 0.73 6.91 -8.62
CA ARG A 71 -0.21 7.97 -9.02
C ARG A 71 0.27 9.36 -8.60
N GLN A 72 0.87 9.50 -7.42
CA GLN A 72 1.39 10.79 -6.95
C GLN A 72 2.63 11.23 -7.76
N ILE A 73 3.49 10.29 -8.15
CA ILE A 73 4.63 10.57 -9.02
C ILE A 73 4.15 11.00 -10.41
N LEU A 74 3.21 10.27 -11.02
CA LEU A 74 2.66 10.63 -12.33
C LEU A 74 2.06 12.05 -12.33
N LYS A 75 1.29 12.41 -11.29
CA LYS A 75 0.77 13.79 -11.15
C LYS A 75 1.86 14.86 -11.10
N ARG A 76 3.00 14.56 -10.46
CA ARG A 76 4.14 15.49 -10.39
C ARG A 76 4.82 15.63 -11.75
N LEU A 77 4.95 14.52 -12.48
CA LEU A 77 5.50 14.51 -13.83
C LEU A 77 4.60 15.28 -14.81
N ASP A 78 3.29 15.05 -14.77
CA ASP A 78 2.32 15.77 -15.60
C ASP A 78 2.42 17.29 -15.40
N PHE A 79 2.52 17.74 -14.14
CA PHE A 79 2.67 19.15 -13.82
C PHE A 79 4.00 19.74 -14.35
N ALA A 80 5.12 19.01 -14.21
CA ALA A 80 6.42 19.45 -14.71
C ALA A 80 6.40 19.60 -16.24
N ILE A 81 5.87 18.60 -16.95
CA ILE A 81 5.73 18.63 -18.41
C ILE A 81 4.87 19.82 -18.86
N GLN A 82 3.75 20.07 -18.17
CA GLN A 82 2.90 21.22 -18.48
C GLN A 82 3.63 22.56 -18.30
N SER A 83 4.42 22.70 -17.24
CA SER A 83 5.22 23.90 -16.99
C SER A 83 6.25 24.13 -18.10
N ASP A 84 6.99 23.09 -18.48
CA ASP A 84 8.04 23.19 -19.51
C ASP A 84 7.45 23.56 -20.88
N ILE A 85 6.30 22.96 -21.24
CA ILE A 85 5.58 23.29 -22.49
C ILE A 85 5.10 24.74 -22.49
N LEU A 86 4.55 25.23 -21.37
CA LEU A 86 4.09 26.62 -21.27
C LEU A 86 5.25 27.61 -21.42
N ASP A 87 6.40 27.30 -20.83
CA ASP A 87 7.61 28.13 -20.96
C ASP A 87 8.13 28.15 -22.41
N GLU A 88 8.02 27.03 -23.14
CA GLU A 88 8.40 26.95 -24.56
C GLU A 88 7.44 27.76 -25.45
N ILE A 89 6.12 27.62 -25.25
CA ILE A 89 5.11 28.40 -25.98
C ILE A 89 5.28 29.90 -25.71
N ALA A 90 5.54 30.29 -24.46
CA ALA A 90 5.75 31.70 -24.11
C ALA A 90 6.95 32.30 -24.87
N LYS A 91 8.05 31.55 -25.00
CA LYS A 91 9.22 31.97 -25.80
C LYS A 91 8.86 32.15 -27.28
N GLU A 92 8.12 31.20 -27.86
CA GLU A 92 7.69 31.31 -29.26
C GLU A 92 6.80 32.53 -29.51
N ILE A 93 5.85 32.82 -28.60
CA ILE A 93 4.97 33.98 -28.71
C ILE A 93 5.78 35.29 -28.68
N VAL A 94 6.72 35.41 -27.73
CA VAL A 94 7.59 36.58 -27.63
C VAL A 94 8.39 36.77 -28.92
N GLU A 95 8.95 35.70 -29.47
CA GLU A 95 9.75 35.79 -30.69
C GLU A 95 8.89 36.17 -31.90
N LYS A 96 7.69 35.59 -32.04
CA LYS A 96 6.75 35.96 -33.11
C LYS A 96 6.26 37.39 -32.98
N ASN A 97 6.01 37.91 -31.78
CA ASN A 97 5.58 39.30 -31.59
C ASN A 97 6.67 40.30 -32.00
N LYS A 98 7.94 40.03 -31.69
CA LYS A 98 9.06 40.86 -32.16
C LYS A 98 9.15 40.95 -33.70
N LEU A 99 8.70 39.90 -34.40
CA LEU A 99 8.67 39.89 -35.87
C LEU A 99 7.48 40.69 -36.43
N LEU A 100 6.41 40.86 -35.65
CA LEU A 100 5.23 41.65 -36.02
C LEU A 100 5.40 43.14 -35.74
N GLU A 101 6.28 43.51 -34.81
CA GLU A 101 6.61 44.90 -34.45
C GLU A 101 7.71 45.52 -35.34
N LYS A 102 8.23 44.78 -36.32
CA LYS A 102 9.18 45.24 -37.35
C LYS A 102 8.48 45.48 -38.68
#